data_AF-A0A2N0T1N5-F1
#
_entry.id   AF-A0A2N0T1N5-F1
#
_cell.length_a   1.000
_cell.length_b   1.000
_cell.length_c   1.000
_cell.angle_alpha   90.00
_cell.angle_beta   90.00
_cell.angle_gamma   90.00
#
_symmetry.space_group_name_H-M   'P 1'
#
loop_
_entity.id
_entity.type
_entity.pdbx_description
1 polymer ?
#
loop_
_entity_poly.entity_id
_entity_poly.type
_entity_poly.pdbx_seq_one_letter_code
_entity_poly.pdbx_strand_id
1 'polypeptide(L)'
;MGNITDDIRQHFDTFAELPFTEADSLALSQLAYARMPDNVPRYHENAETADGMIATVPIHDLLRAECYDDMFGKVWSPSMNVDLLRAMSESPRWRNLRVGAYVDEFDAATTKQFSACVFELGNGLFAVPTAQSSGGKRTS
;
A
#
# COMPACT_ATOMS: atom_id res chain seq x y z
N MET A 1 10.88 -22.12 -2.91
CA MET A 1 10.32 -21.30 -1.82
C MET A 1 9.68 -20.11 -2.48
N GLY A 2 8.34 -20.12 -2.60
CA GLY A 2 7.61 -19.06 -3.29
C GLY A 2 7.63 -17.78 -2.47
N ASN A 3 7.85 -16.65 -3.14
CA ASN A 3 7.64 -15.33 -2.51
C ASN A 3 6.13 -15.10 -2.32
N ILE A 4 5.76 -14.12 -1.50
CA ILE A 4 4.35 -13.72 -1.31
C ILE A 4 3.64 -13.46 -2.66
N THR A 5 4.39 -13.01 -3.67
CA THR A 5 3.90 -12.74 -5.02
C THR A 5 3.47 -14.01 -5.75
N ASP A 6 4.20 -15.11 -5.58
CA ASP A 6 3.83 -16.43 -6.13
C ASP A 6 2.57 -16.96 -5.44
N ASP A 7 2.45 -16.75 -4.13
CA ASP A 7 1.27 -17.14 -3.35
C ASP A 7 0.02 -16.40 -3.84
N ILE A 8 0.08 -15.07 -3.96
CA ILE A 8 -1.02 -14.24 -4.50
C ILE A 8 -1.39 -14.63 -5.94
N ARG A 9 -0.42 -15.07 -6.74
CA ARG A 9 -0.64 -15.56 -8.11
C ARG A 9 -1.29 -16.94 -8.17
N GLN A 10 -1.17 -17.76 -7.13
CA GLN A 10 -1.77 -19.09 -7.06
C GLN A 10 -3.11 -19.07 -6.29
N HIS A 11 -3.31 -18.06 -5.46
CA HIS A 11 -4.49 -17.91 -4.61
C HIS A 11 -5.52 -16.98 -5.24
N PHE A 12 -6.50 -17.58 -5.92
CA PHE A 12 -7.55 -16.85 -6.64
C PHE A 12 -8.86 -16.71 -5.85
N ASP A 13 -8.97 -17.39 -4.70
CA ASP A 13 -10.14 -17.35 -3.84
C ASP A 13 -10.43 -15.91 -3.45
N THR A 14 -11.62 -15.42 -3.75
CA THR A 14 -11.98 -14.02 -3.42
C THR A 14 -12.14 -13.84 -1.92
N PHE A 15 -12.12 -12.59 -1.44
CA PHE A 15 -12.43 -12.30 -0.02
C PHE A 15 -13.85 -12.70 0.40
N ALA A 16 -14.73 -13.00 -0.56
CA ALA A 16 -16.05 -13.57 -0.31
C ALA A 16 -16.01 -15.09 -0.09
N GLU A 17 -15.03 -15.78 -0.66
CA GLU A 17 -14.87 -17.24 -0.58
C GLU A 17 -13.95 -17.65 0.57
N LEU A 18 -12.81 -16.96 0.70
CA LEU A 18 -11.88 -17.16 1.80
C LEU A 18 -11.71 -15.85 2.58
N PRO A 19 -11.97 -15.84 3.91
CA PRO A 19 -11.78 -14.67 4.74
C PRO A 19 -10.32 -14.20 4.76
N PHE A 20 -10.10 -13.00 5.31
CA PHE A 20 -8.78 -12.39 5.42
C PHE A 20 -7.82 -13.30 6.23
N THR A 21 -6.64 -13.57 5.65
CA THR A 21 -5.63 -14.47 6.20
C THR A 21 -4.35 -13.73 6.59
N GLU A 22 -3.42 -14.42 7.23
CA GLU A 22 -2.09 -13.87 7.56
C GLU A 22 -1.28 -13.51 6.30
N ALA A 23 -1.45 -14.25 5.19
CA ALA A 23 -0.81 -13.94 3.92
C ALA A 23 -1.28 -12.58 3.36
N ASP A 24 -2.58 -12.27 3.48
CA ASP A 24 -3.13 -10.98 3.07
C ASP A 24 -2.56 -9.84 3.93
N SER A 25 -2.45 -10.04 5.25
CA SER A 25 -1.83 -9.08 6.17
C SER A 25 -0.36 -8.82 5.82
N LEU A 26 0.40 -9.87 5.51
CA LEU A 26 1.79 -9.76 5.11
C LEU A 26 1.95 -8.99 3.79
N ALA A 27 1.09 -9.30 2.82
CA ALA A 27 1.08 -8.65 1.52
C ALA A 27 0.76 -7.14 1.63
N LEU A 28 -0.24 -6.78 2.44
CA LEU A 28 -0.56 -5.38 2.74
C LEU A 28 0.56 -4.69 3.50
N SER A 29 1.20 -5.37 4.45
CA SER A 29 2.34 -4.81 5.18
C SER A 29 3.50 -4.52 4.23
N GLN A 30 3.84 -5.45 3.33
CA GLN A 30 4.86 -5.22 2.29
C GLN A 30 4.49 -4.09 1.35
N LEU A 31 3.22 -3.98 0.95
CA LEU A 31 2.75 -2.87 0.13
C LEU A 31 2.83 -1.53 0.88
N ALA A 32 2.51 -1.50 2.16
CA ALA A 32 2.59 -0.30 3.00
C ALA A 32 4.04 0.12 3.32
N TYR A 33 5.02 -0.78 3.15
CA TYR A 33 6.45 -0.42 3.14
C TYR A 33 6.85 0.33 1.87
N ALA A 34 6.14 0.16 0.76
CA ALA A 34 6.35 0.98 -0.42
C ALA A 34 5.79 2.39 -0.18
N ARG A 35 6.53 3.41 -0.64
CA ARG A 35 6.07 4.79 -0.51
C ARG A 35 4.88 4.98 -1.45
N MET A 36 3.75 5.47 -0.92
CA MET A 36 2.58 5.73 -1.76
C MET A 36 2.87 6.90 -2.71
N PRO A 37 2.53 6.77 -4.01
CA PRO A 37 2.68 7.86 -4.98
C PRO A 37 1.71 9.00 -4.71
N ASP A 38 1.97 10.17 -5.29
CA ASP A 38 1.15 11.37 -5.09
C ASP A 38 -0.26 11.28 -5.71
N ASN A 39 -0.51 10.27 -6.56
CA ASN A 39 -1.86 9.96 -7.04
C ASN A 39 -2.76 9.34 -5.96
N VAL A 40 -2.20 8.85 -4.85
CA VAL A 40 -2.99 8.31 -3.74
C VAL A 40 -3.53 9.49 -2.93
N PRO A 41 -4.86 9.59 -2.77
CA PRO A 41 -5.45 10.68 -2.01
C PRO A 41 -4.90 10.65 -0.58
N ARG A 42 -4.26 11.75 -0.19
CA ARG A 42 -3.80 11.92 1.19
C ARG A 42 -4.99 12.10 2.11
N TYR A 43 -4.86 11.62 3.33
CA TYR A 43 -5.83 11.93 4.37
C TYR A 43 -5.73 13.42 4.67
N HIS A 44 -6.80 14.15 4.40
CA HIS A 44 -6.94 15.55 4.79
C HIS A 44 -8.12 15.61 5.76
N GLU A 45 -7.89 16.03 7.01
CA GLU A 45 -8.95 16.22 8.02
C GLU A 45 -10.07 17.16 7.54
N ASN A 46 -9.79 18.00 6.53
CA ASN A 46 -10.72 18.97 5.95
C ASN A 46 -11.19 18.63 4.52
N ALA A 47 -10.88 17.44 3.99
CA ALA A 47 -11.52 16.98 2.77
C ALA A 47 -12.91 16.45 3.14
N GLU A 48 -13.85 17.38 3.31
CA GLU A 48 -15.28 17.11 3.23
C GLU A 48 -15.57 16.63 1.81
N THR A 49 -15.20 15.38 1.48
CA THR A 49 -15.85 14.70 0.36
C THR A 49 -17.32 14.72 0.73
N ALA A 50 -18.18 15.23 -0.16
CA ALA A 50 -19.59 15.55 0.10
C ALA A 50 -20.47 14.38 0.61
N ASP A 51 -19.87 13.21 0.87
CA ASP A 51 -20.49 11.96 1.28
C ASP A 51 -19.82 11.30 2.51
N GLY A 52 -18.78 11.91 3.12
CA GLY A 52 -18.03 11.27 4.22
C GLY A 52 -17.22 10.04 3.82
N MET A 53 -17.13 9.73 2.52
CA MET A 53 -16.31 8.65 1.99
C MET A 53 -14.84 9.07 1.86
N ILE A 54 -13.96 8.17 2.29
CA ILE A 54 -12.51 8.28 2.08
C ILE A 54 -12.24 8.21 0.58
N ALA A 55 -11.54 9.22 0.04
CA ALA A 55 -11.09 9.17 -1.35
C ALA A 55 -10.06 8.03 -1.51
N THR A 56 -10.41 7.02 -2.32
CA THR A 56 -9.54 5.87 -2.62
C THR A 56 -9.37 5.73 -4.13
N VAL A 57 -8.17 5.31 -4.56
CA VAL A 57 -7.84 4.96 -5.94
C VAL A 57 -7.62 3.45 -6.05
N PRO A 58 -8.02 2.81 -7.16
CA PRO A 58 -7.83 1.38 -7.30
C PRO A 58 -6.36 1.01 -7.46
N ILE A 59 -5.95 -0.18 -7.01
CA ILE A 59 -4.55 -0.62 -7.00
C ILE A 59 -3.88 -0.58 -8.40
N HIS A 60 -4.66 -0.80 -9.47
CA HIS A 60 -4.14 -0.73 -10.83
C HIS A 60 -3.74 0.69 -11.26
N ASP A 61 -4.24 1.74 -10.59
CA ASP A 61 -3.80 3.11 -10.83
C ASP A 61 -2.39 3.37 -10.30
N LEU A 62 -1.91 2.56 -9.34
CA LEU A 62 -0.52 2.56 -8.88
C LEU A 62 0.44 1.96 -9.91
N LEU A 63 -0.05 1.18 -10.88
CA LEU A 63 0.76 0.59 -11.96
C LEU A 63 1.09 1.58 -13.10
N ARG A 64 0.98 2.89 -12.86
CA ARG A 64 1.37 3.90 -13.83
C ARG A 64 2.88 4.12 -13.80
N ALA A 65 3.52 4.03 -14.97
CA ALA A 65 4.97 4.20 -15.10
C ALA A 65 5.46 5.56 -14.59
N GLU A 66 4.63 6.61 -14.70
CA GLU A 66 4.90 7.94 -14.16
C GLU A 66 4.97 7.96 -12.62
N CYS A 67 4.30 7.05 -11.93
CA CYS A 67 4.29 6.96 -10.46
C CYS A 67 5.44 6.12 -9.89
N TYR A 68 6.18 5.38 -10.73
CA TYR A 68 7.20 4.44 -10.26
C TYR A 68 8.42 5.16 -9.65
N ASP A 69 8.80 6.32 -10.18
CA ASP A 69 9.94 7.08 -9.64
C ASP A 69 9.63 7.63 -8.24
N ASP A 70 8.42 8.17 -8.05
CA ASP A 70 7.93 8.65 -6.75
C ASP A 70 7.69 7.52 -5.73
N MET A 71 7.16 6.35 -6.16
CA MET A 71 6.94 5.20 -5.27
C MET A 71 8.23 4.50 -4.86
N PHE A 72 9.12 4.25 -5.82
CA PHE A 72 10.21 3.29 -5.67
C PHE A 72 11.59 3.94 -5.70
N GLY A 73 11.71 5.23 -6.00
CA GLY A 73 12.99 5.94 -6.10
C GLY A 73 13.84 5.92 -4.83
N LYS A 74 13.26 5.52 -3.69
CA LYS A 74 13.98 5.39 -2.40
C LYS A 74 13.85 4.02 -1.73
N VAL A 75 13.12 3.07 -2.32
CA VAL A 75 12.80 1.77 -1.68
C VAL A 75 13.79 0.70 -2.12
N TRP A 76 14.15 -0.19 -1.20
CA TRP A 76 14.99 -1.34 -1.47
C TRP A 76 14.22 -2.34 -2.36
N SER A 77 14.69 -2.57 -3.60
CA SER A 77 14.10 -3.42 -4.66
C SER A 77 12.78 -2.94 -5.29
N PRO A 78 12.84 -2.00 -6.26
CA PRO A 78 11.69 -1.54 -7.06
C PRO A 78 10.98 -2.68 -7.81
N SER A 79 11.75 -3.58 -8.42
CA SER A 79 11.24 -4.67 -9.26
C SER A 79 10.35 -5.65 -8.49
N MET A 80 10.70 -5.95 -7.22
CA MET A 80 9.93 -6.86 -6.39
C MET A 80 8.55 -6.29 -6.04
N ASN A 81 8.48 -5.00 -5.71
CA ASN A 81 7.21 -4.35 -5.40
C ASN A 81 6.34 -4.14 -6.64
N VAL A 82 6.94 -3.84 -7.80
CA VAL A 82 6.20 -3.80 -9.07
C VAL A 82 5.63 -5.17 -9.41
N ASP A 83 6.38 -6.26 -9.20
CA ASP A 83 5.87 -7.62 -9.42
C ASP A 83 4.72 -7.95 -8.45
N LEU A 84 4.81 -7.52 -7.20
CA LEU A 84 3.74 -7.65 -6.20
C LEU A 84 2.48 -6.88 -6.60
N LEU A 85 2.60 -5.60 -6.95
CA LEU A 85 1.48 -4.77 -7.42
C LEU A 85 0.82 -5.36 -8.66
N ARG A 86 1.65 -5.89 -9.57
CA ARG A 86 1.17 -6.54 -10.79
C ARG A 86 0.41 -7.82 -10.46
N ALA A 87 0.97 -8.69 -9.63
CA ALA A 87 0.30 -9.90 -9.17
C ALA A 87 -1.02 -9.61 -8.45
N MET A 88 -1.06 -8.58 -7.59
CA MET A 88 -2.29 -8.12 -6.95
C MET A 88 -3.31 -7.60 -7.96
N SER A 89 -2.87 -6.86 -8.97
CA SER A 89 -3.78 -6.35 -10.01
C SER A 89 -4.30 -7.47 -10.93
N GLU A 90 -3.51 -8.52 -11.15
CA GLU A 90 -3.88 -9.69 -11.94
C GLU A 90 -4.75 -10.69 -11.15
N SER A 91 -4.62 -10.73 -9.81
CA SER A 91 -5.36 -11.68 -8.97
C SER A 91 -6.82 -11.24 -8.75
N PRO A 92 -7.81 -12.14 -8.91
CA PRO A 92 -9.23 -11.83 -8.70
C PRO A 92 -9.54 -11.40 -7.26
N ARG A 93 -8.76 -11.92 -6.31
CA ARG A 93 -8.84 -11.56 -4.89
C ARG A 93 -8.53 -10.08 -4.70
N TRP A 94 -7.49 -9.57 -5.36
CA TRP A 94 -6.88 -8.26 -5.10
C TRP A 94 -7.18 -7.18 -6.14
N ARG A 95 -7.64 -7.52 -7.35
CA ARG A 95 -7.93 -6.56 -8.43
C ARG A 95 -8.94 -5.46 -8.07
N ASN A 96 -9.77 -5.69 -7.06
CA ASN A 96 -10.76 -4.74 -6.56
C ASN A 96 -10.25 -3.90 -5.37
N LEU A 97 -9.00 -4.11 -4.93
CA LEU A 97 -8.37 -3.35 -3.86
C LEU A 97 -8.30 -1.88 -4.24
N ARG A 98 -8.63 -1.00 -3.29
CA ARG A 98 -8.42 0.44 -3.41
C ARG A 98 -7.54 0.92 -2.27
N VAL A 99 -6.74 1.94 -2.52
CA VAL A 99 -5.86 2.57 -1.54
C VAL A 99 -6.19 4.06 -1.43
N GLY A 100 -6.19 4.60 -0.22
CA GLY A 100 -6.46 6.01 0.04
C GLY A 100 -6.14 6.40 1.47
N ALA A 101 -6.55 7.62 1.84
CA ALA A 101 -6.26 8.21 3.16
C ALA A 101 -4.79 8.03 3.57
N TYR A 102 -3.87 8.27 2.64
CA TYR A 102 -2.45 8.20 2.96
C TYR A 102 -2.06 9.37 3.88
N VAL A 103 -1.57 9.07 5.07
CA VAL A 103 -0.94 10.05 5.96
C VAL A 103 0.54 9.75 6.05
N ASP A 104 1.36 10.79 6.00
CA ASP A 104 2.80 10.73 6.23
C ASP A 104 3.15 11.87 7.17
N GLU A 105 3.59 11.53 8.38
CA GLU A 105 4.03 12.44 9.41
C GLU A 105 5.52 12.19 9.65
N PHE A 106 6.33 13.17 9.28
CA PHE A 106 7.77 13.13 9.50
C PHE A 106 8.14 14.05 10.66
N ASP A 107 8.60 13.46 11.76
CA ASP A 107 9.13 14.18 12.90
C ASP A 107 10.67 14.26 12.82
N ALA A 108 11.16 15.43 12.41
CA ALA A 108 12.59 15.69 12.28
C ALA A 108 13.33 15.65 13.63
N ALA A 109 12.64 15.97 14.74
CA ALA A 109 13.24 16.05 16.07
C ALA A 109 13.59 14.67 16.66
N THR A 110 12.73 13.68 16.43
CA THR A 110 12.90 12.29 16.89
C THR A 110 13.32 11.36 15.76
N THR A 111 13.46 11.87 14.53
CA THR A 111 13.83 11.09 13.34
C THR A 111 12.86 9.91 13.11
N LYS A 112 11.59 10.13 13.45
CA LYS A 112 10.52 9.15 13.27
C LYS A 112 9.65 9.57 12.10
N GLN A 113 9.44 8.64 11.20
CA GLN A 113 8.45 8.78 10.13
C GLN A 113 7.30 7.83 10.45
N PHE A 114 6.11 8.37 10.60
CA PHE A 114 4.88 7.60 10.69
C PHE A 114 4.16 7.75 9.36
N SER A 115 3.72 6.65 8.78
CA SER A 115 2.81 6.68 7.66
C SER A 115 1.63 5.76 7.95
N ALA A 116 0.45 6.06 7.42
CA ALA A 116 -0.64 5.09 7.44
C ALA A 116 -1.38 5.15 6.12
N CYS A 117 -1.80 3.98 5.64
CA CYS A 117 -2.57 3.83 4.42
C CYS A 117 -3.89 3.13 4.76
N VAL A 118 -4.98 3.55 4.14
CA VAL A 118 -6.24 2.81 4.20
C VAL A 118 -6.42 2.02 2.90
N PHE A 119 -6.69 0.74 3.06
CA PHE A 119 -6.98 -0.20 2.00
C PHE A 119 -8.46 -0.59 2.07
N GLU A 120 -9.20 -0.31 1.01
CA GLU A 120 -10.57 -0.79 0.84
C GLU A 120 -10.53 -2.10 0.09
N LEU A 121 -10.92 -3.17 0.78
CA LEU A 121 -11.28 -4.45 0.18
C LEU A 121 -12.80 -4.44 0.01
N GLY A 122 -13.34 -5.02 -1.06
CA GLY A 122 -14.79 -4.94 -1.36
C GLY A 122 -15.75 -5.43 -0.26
N ASN A 123 -15.22 -5.95 0.85
CA ASN A 123 -15.93 -6.37 2.06
C ASN A 123 -15.58 -5.55 3.33
N GLY A 124 -14.68 -4.56 3.29
CA GLY A 124 -14.29 -3.74 4.45
C GLY A 124 -13.09 -2.80 4.23
N LEU A 125 -12.93 -1.83 5.13
CA LEU A 125 -11.80 -0.90 5.15
C LEU A 125 -10.74 -1.36 6.15
N PHE A 126 -9.47 -1.38 5.74
CA PHE A 126 -8.33 -1.82 6.53
C PHE A 126 -7.28 -0.71 6.59
N ALA A 127 -7.07 -0.15 7.77
CA ALA A 127 -6.00 0.82 7.99
C ALA A 127 -4.71 0.09 8.37
N VAL A 128 -3.64 0.30 7.61
CA VAL A 128 -2.31 -0.25 7.88
C VAL A 128 -1.37 0.89 8.27
N PRO A 129 -1.07 1.05 9.57
CA PRO A 129 -0.06 1.99 10.03
C PRO A 129 1.34 1.39 9.86
N THR A 130 2.25 2.17 9.27
CA THR A 130 3.67 1.86 9.17
C THR A 130 4.46 2.92 9.94
N ALA A 131 5.36 2.49 10.82
CA ALA A 131 6.28 3.39 11.50
C ALA A 131 7.70 3.05 11.05
N GLN A 132 8.35 3.99 10.38
CA GLN A 132 9.75 3.88 10.01
C GLN A 132 10.56 4.85 10.88
N SER A 133 11.41 4.31 11.75
CA SER A 133 12.51 5.09 12.29
C SER A 133 13.49 5.34 11.15
N SER A 134 13.63 6.59 10.71
CA SER A 134 14.61 6.97 9.69
C SER A 134 16.00 6.93 10.32
N GLY A 135 16.46 5.75 10.76
CA GLY A 135 17.77 5.56 11.37
C GLY A 135 18.82 6.30 10.56
N GLY A 136 19.31 7.41 11.13
CA GLY A 136 20.17 8.35 10.44
C GLY A 136 21.31 7.60 9.79
N LYS A 137 21.54 7.85 8.50
CA LYS A 137 22.80 7.49 7.87
C LYS A 137 23.90 8.18 8.68
N ARG A 138 24.54 7.43 9.58
CA ARG A 138 25.92 7.68 9.96
C ARG A 138 26.73 7.53 8.68
N THR A 139 27.15 8.65 8.10
CA THR A 139 28.29 8.67 7.20
C THR A 139 29.33 9.59 7.82
N SER A 140 30.41 8.90 8.23
CA SER A 140 31.76 9.29 8.67
C SER A 140 32.15 10.76 8.72
#